data_AF-C9ZR56-F1
#
_entry.id   AF-C9ZR56-F1
#
_cell.length_a   1.000
_cell.length_b   1.000
_cell.length_c   1.000
_cell.angle_alpha   90.00
_cell.angle_beta   90.00
_cell.angle_gamma   90.00
#
_symmetry.space_group_name_H-M   'P 1'
#
loop_
_entity.id
_entity.type
_entity.pdbx_description
1 polymer ?
#
loop_
_entity_poly.entity_id
_entity_poly.type
_entity_poly.pdbx_seq_one_letter_code
_entity_poly.pdbx_strand_id
1 'polypeptide(L)'
;MDVCGLSHANCIDFVASVPFSISSCSASGWVCDEPSQQQFPVSAKQLIDEEEKVKYRATLWALFPNRSYDICLTLNGDSDEHLSDARGTSPLIRSESTKYCFSYNTLPLGCGIRDPVSFIYDATILCRSDFLDCLLAQPKDYMFIYLSKHCLKELIARLFYQTLFPLPLSQSLGLCSLPNYRQGRYCLDLEREEYPWLRNKKVKRLVSSGLYSVAVNRDLSNSLRTAQEYHLQRCGSTWLNDNFIEALTDMGDDKQLNVGILAVELIEESTGTAVAGCLGFGIGSVFHDFTMFTCQRTTESYGTIITKVMGAALQACGYNMWYWGDKIEYMKQYEGSYGARFLGREEFLRRWALYRDKKPKYFVGDFLRAGKGFLRSWSATLSDSNAVVRC
;
A
#
# COMPACT_ATOMS: atom_id res chain seq x y z
N MET A 1 -33.12 12.94 -19.34
CA MET A 1 -32.16 11.98 -18.77
C MET A 1 -31.00 12.76 -18.18
N ASP A 2 -30.94 13.05 -16.89
CA ASP A 2 -29.86 13.89 -16.36
C ASP A 2 -28.60 13.08 -16.09
N VAL A 3 -27.53 13.31 -16.87
CA VAL A 3 -26.19 12.79 -16.56
C VAL A 3 -25.51 13.70 -15.56
N CYS A 4 -25.82 13.46 -14.29
CA CYS A 4 -25.39 14.28 -13.17
C CYS A 4 -23.90 14.02 -12.85
N GLY A 5 -23.01 14.96 -13.19
CA GLY A 5 -21.59 14.96 -12.81
C GLY A 5 -21.34 15.36 -11.34
N LEU A 6 -21.22 14.42 -10.41
CA LEU A 6 -20.85 14.74 -9.01
C LEU A 6 -19.34 15.00 -8.91
N SER A 7 -18.99 16.25 -8.66
CA SER A 7 -17.60 16.70 -8.53
C SER A 7 -17.07 16.40 -7.13
N HIS A 8 -16.00 15.62 -7.06
CA HIS A 8 -15.13 15.53 -5.90
C HIS A 8 -13.81 16.23 -6.18
N ALA A 9 -13.05 16.54 -5.14
CA ALA A 9 -11.74 17.20 -5.31
C ALA A 9 -10.77 16.40 -6.20
N ASN A 10 -10.98 15.09 -6.35
CA ASN A 10 -10.08 14.14 -7.04
C ASN A 10 -10.71 13.37 -8.21
N CYS A 11 -12.02 13.45 -8.40
CA CYS A 11 -12.72 12.70 -9.45
C CYS A 11 -14.05 13.34 -9.82
N ILE A 12 -14.62 12.87 -10.92
CA ILE A 12 -15.97 13.20 -11.36
C ILE A 12 -16.72 11.90 -11.56
N ASP A 13 -17.86 11.76 -10.91
CA ASP A 13 -18.78 10.67 -11.19
C ASP A 13 -19.83 11.15 -12.18
N PHE A 14 -19.90 10.50 -13.34
CA PHE A 14 -21.02 10.62 -14.27
C PHE A 14 -22.02 9.53 -13.93
N VAL A 15 -23.31 9.85 -13.87
CA VAL A 15 -24.37 8.90 -13.56
C VAL A 15 -25.50 9.02 -14.57
N ALA A 16 -25.97 7.92 -15.16
CA ALA A 16 -27.08 7.91 -16.13
C ALA A 16 -28.08 6.78 -15.82
N SER A 17 -29.29 6.83 -16.37
CA SER A 17 -30.25 5.71 -16.34
C SER A 17 -30.00 4.66 -17.42
N VAL A 18 -29.13 4.94 -18.39
CA VAL A 18 -28.78 4.03 -19.49
C VAL A 18 -27.27 3.74 -19.52
N PRO A 19 -26.85 2.62 -20.13
CA PRO A 19 -25.43 2.35 -20.32
C PRO A 19 -24.75 3.46 -21.14
N PHE A 20 -23.56 3.87 -20.71
CA PHE A 20 -22.72 4.82 -21.42
C PHE A 20 -21.26 4.52 -21.16
N SER A 21 -20.38 5.18 -21.90
CA SER A 21 -18.94 5.14 -21.63
C SER A 21 -18.36 6.55 -21.73
N ILE A 22 -17.37 6.85 -20.90
CA ILE A 22 -16.50 8.02 -21.13
C ILE A 22 -15.60 7.63 -22.30
N SER A 23 -15.75 8.29 -23.45
CA SER A 23 -15.05 7.94 -24.69
C SER A 23 -13.65 8.53 -24.74
N SER A 24 -13.46 9.71 -24.16
CA SER A 24 -12.18 10.42 -24.17
C SER A 24 -12.12 11.48 -23.07
N CYS A 25 -10.90 11.79 -22.63
CA CYS A 25 -10.60 12.93 -21.79
C CYS A 25 -9.27 13.53 -22.24
N SER A 26 -9.24 14.84 -22.49
CA SER A 26 -8.03 15.59 -22.80
C SER A 26 -7.88 16.76 -21.85
N ALA A 27 -6.66 17.02 -21.38
CA ALA A 27 -6.39 18.25 -20.65
C ALA A 27 -6.55 19.45 -21.59
N SER A 28 -7.20 20.52 -21.11
CA SER A 28 -7.35 21.78 -21.82
C SER A 28 -6.52 22.88 -21.16
N GLY A 29 -5.90 23.76 -21.96
CA GLY A 29 -5.08 24.89 -21.49
C GLY A 29 -3.58 24.80 -21.80
N TRP A 30 -2.83 25.86 -21.44
CA TRP A 30 -1.49 26.18 -21.94
C TRP A 30 -0.29 25.49 -21.21
N VAL A 31 -0.51 24.66 -20.18
CA VAL A 31 0.56 24.34 -19.21
C VAL A 31 0.74 22.84 -18.86
N CYS A 32 0.36 21.86 -19.69
CA CYS A 32 0.94 20.49 -19.58
C CYS A 32 0.55 19.51 -20.68
N ASP A 33 1.54 18.72 -21.09
CA ASP A 33 1.44 17.60 -22.04
C ASP A 33 1.23 16.23 -21.37
N GLU A 34 0.95 16.16 -20.07
CA GLU A 34 0.83 14.87 -19.38
C GLU A 34 -0.64 14.50 -19.07
N PRO A 35 -1.29 13.69 -19.93
CA PRO A 35 -2.65 13.23 -19.71
C PRO A 35 -2.74 12.19 -18.59
N SER A 36 -3.94 12.06 -18.01
CA SER A 36 -4.30 10.92 -17.16
C SER A 36 -3.97 9.60 -17.87
N GLN A 37 -3.47 8.59 -17.15
CA GLN A 37 -3.25 7.24 -17.71
C GLN A 37 -4.52 6.38 -17.67
N GLN A 38 -5.66 6.97 -17.29
CA GLN A 38 -6.93 6.27 -17.36
C GLN A 38 -7.17 5.80 -18.80
N GLN A 39 -7.37 4.50 -18.98
CA GLN A 39 -7.66 3.93 -20.28
C GLN A 39 -9.11 4.21 -20.66
N PHE A 40 -9.33 4.62 -21.91
CA PHE A 40 -10.65 4.87 -22.48
C PHE A 40 -10.95 3.86 -23.60
N PRO A 41 -12.22 3.47 -23.81
CA PRO A 41 -13.41 3.96 -23.11
C PRO A 41 -13.55 3.41 -21.69
N VAL A 42 -14.08 4.24 -20.79
CA VAL A 42 -14.43 3.82 -19.41
C VAL A 42 -15.92 3.52 -19.39
N SER A 43 -16.28 2.25 -19.47
CA SER A 43 -17.67 1.82 -19.44
C SER A 43 -18.29 2.02 -18.06
N ALA A 44 -19.49 2.58 -18.05
CA ALA A 44 -20.24 2.78 -16.81
C ALA A 44 -20.64 1.42 -16.21
N LYS A 45 -20.40 1.27 -14.91
CA LYS A 45 -20.79 0.09 -14.12
C LYS A 45 -22.24 0.28 -13.66
N GLN A 46 -23.04 -0.78 -13.74
CA GLN A 46 -24.41 -0.77 -13.23
C GLN A 46 -24.41 -0.66 -11.70
N LEU A 47 -25.33 0.15 -11.16
CA LEU A 47 -25.63 0.27 -9.74
C LEU A 47 -27.15 0.33 -9.53
N ILE A 48 -27.57 0.02 -8.32
CA ILE A 48 -28.95 0.19 -7.85
C ILE A 48 -28.92 1.37 -6.88
N ASP A 49 -29.76 2.37 -7.09
CA ASP A 49 -29.86 3.51 -6.19
C ASP A 49 -30.76 3.25 -4.98
N GLU A 50 -30.89 4.24 -4.09
CA GLU A 50 -31.70 4.14 -2.87
C GLU A 50 -33.21 3.91 -3.14
N GLU A 51 -33.67 4.22 -4.35
CA GLU A 51 -35.05 4.01 -4.80
C GLU A 51 -35.22 2.70 -5.59
N GLU A 52 -34.24 1.79 -5.50
CA GLU A 52 -34.16 0.53 -6.25
C GLU A 52 -34.16 0.69 -7.77
N LYS A 53 -33.80 1.87 -8.29
CA LYS A 53 -33.70 2.12 -9.73
C LYS A 53 -32.31 1.79 -10.24
N VAL A 54 -32.27 1.18 -11.42
CA VAL A 54 -31.02 0.91 -12.12
C VAL A 54 -30.42 2.22 -12.62
N LYS A 55 -29.18 2.48 -12.23
CA LYS A 55 -28.33 3.55 -12.75
C LYS A 55 -27.01 2.98 -13.22
N TYR A 56 -26.29 3.77 -14.00
CA TYR A 56 -24.96 3.46 -14.50
C TYR A 56 -24.02 4.57 -14.05
N ARG A 57 -22.84 4.22 -13.54
CA ARG A 57 -21.82 5.20 -13.12
C ARG A 57 -20.48 4.92 -13.78
N ALA A 58 -19.88 5.96 -14.34
CA ALA A 58 -18.48 5.96 -14.74
C ALA A 58 -17.75 7.09 -14.00
N THR A 59 -16.53 6.81 -13.56
CA THR A 59 -15.73 7.76 -12.80
C THR A 59 -14.53 8.18 -13.64
N LEU A 60 -14.34 9.49 -13.80
CA LEU A 60 -13.10 10.06 -14.29
C LEU A 60 -12.22 10.46 -13.11
N TRP A 61 -11.01 9.92 -13.03
CA TRP A 61 -10.03 10.29 -12.02
C TRP A 61 -9.19 11.48 -12.51
N ALA A 62 -9.24 12.58 -11.75
CA ALA A 62 -8.64 13.86 -12.09
C ALA A 62 -7.71 14.30 -10.94
N LEU A 63 -6.51 13.73 -10.91
CA LEU A 63 -5.60 13.81 -9.77
C LEU A 63 -4.70 15.04 -9.74
N PHE A 64 -4.66 15.82 -10.83
CA PHE A 64 -3.79 16.98 -10.90
C PHE A 64 -4.55 18.25 -10.48
N PRO A 65 -3.98 19.08 -9.58
CA PRO A 65 -4.53 20.39 -9.27
C PRO A 65 -4.65 21.31 -10.47
N ASN A 66 -5.58 22.27 -10.38
CA ASN A 66 -5.61 23.43 -11.27
C ASN A 66 -5.56 23.05 -12.76
N ARG A 67 -6.29 22.00 -13.14
CA ARG A 67 -6.36 21.47 -14.50
C ARG A 67 -7.79 21.54 -15.01
N SER A 68 -7.90 21.94 -16.27
CA SER A 68 -9.12 21.83 -17.06
C SER A 68 -9.06 20.54 -17.88
N TYR A 69 -10.19 19.86 -17.98
CA TYR A 69 -10.35 18.63 -18.73
C TYR A 69 -11.58 18.75 -19.63
N ASP A 70 -11.40 18.45 -20.91
CA ASP A 70 -12.47 18.30 -21.87
C ASP A 70 -12.79 16.81 -21.99
N ILE A 71 -14.03 16.46 -21.67
CA ILE A 71 -14.46 15.09 -21.44
C ILE A 71 -15.57 14.81 -22.42
N CYS A 72 -15.49 13.72 -23.18
CA CYS A 72 -16.59 13.28 -24.02
C CYS A 72 -17.11 11.92 -23.57
N LEU A 73 -18.43 11.77 -23.61
CA LEU A 73 -19.15 10.56 -23.30
C LEU A 73 -19.97 10.12 -24.50
N THR A 74 -20.15 8.82 -24.63
CA THR A 74 -20.97 8.18 -25.66
C THR A 74 -22.04 7.34 -24.96
N LEU A 75 -23.31 7.57 -25.30
CA LEU A 75 -24.41 6.70 -24.87
C LEU A 75 -24.39 5.40 -25.69
N ASN A 76 -24.55 4.27 -25.01
CA ASN A 76 -24.59 2.95 -25.66
C ASN A 76 -26.05 2.55 -25.87
N GLY A 77 -26.67 3.01 -26.98
CA GLY A 77 -28.04 2.66 -27.37
C GLY A 77 -28.75 3.76 -28.17
N ASP A 78 -29.81 3.39 -28.91
CA ASP A 78 -30.74 4.34 -29.56
C ASP A 78 -31.70 4.90 -28.50
N SER A 79 -31.41 6.11 -27.99
CA SER A 79 -32.34 6.82 -27.11
C SER A 79 -32.43 8.30 -27.48
N ASP A 80 -33.64 8.78 -27.77
CA ASP A 80 -33.96 10.17 -28.15
C ASP A 80 -33.97 11.17 -26.97
N GLU A 81 -33.35 10.85 -25.83
CA GLU A 81 -33.50 11.64 -24.61
C GLU A 81 -32.33 12.60 -24.31
N HIS A 82 -32.66 13.78 -23.76
CA HIS A 82 -31.75 14.90 -23.49
C HIS A 82 -30.98 14.80 -22.15
N LEU A 83 -29.70 15.21 -22.14
CA LEU A 83 -28.78 15.19 -20.99
C LEU A 83 -28.47 16.56 -20.34
N SER A 84 -28.42 16.61 -18.99
CA SER A 84 -27.93 17.75 -18.18
C SER A 84 -27.00 17.28 -17.03
N ASP A 85 -26.05 18.13 -16.58
CA ASP A 85 -25.07 17.82 -15.52
C ASP A 85 -25.50 18.27 -14.09
N ALA A 86 -24.79 17.77 -13.06
CA ALA A 86 -25.11 18.02 -11.64
C ALA A 86 -24.96 19.48 -11.19
N ARG A 87 -24.32 20.32 -12.02
CA ARG A 87 -24.00 21.71 -11.71
C ARG A 87 -24.84 22.68 -12.54
N GLY A 88 -25.78 22.19 -13.35
CA GLY A 88 -26.56 23.02 -14.27
C GLY A 88 -25.73 23.59 -15.43
N THR A 89 -24.53 23.06 -15.68
CA THR A 89 -23.73 23.43 -16.85
C THR A 89 -24.27 22.69 -18.08
N SER A 90 -24.76 23.44 -19.05
CA SER A 90 -25.23 22.89 -20.32
C SER A 90 -24.03 22.31 -21.11
N PRO A 91 -24.20 21.18 -21.83
CA PRO A 91 -23.15 20.63 -22.69
C PRO A 91 -22.66 21.68 -23.69
N LEU A 92 -21.34 21.79 -23.84
CA LEU A 92 -20.71 22.85 -24.65
C LEU A 92 -21.04 22.71 -26.14
N ILE A 93 -21.08 21.48 -26.66
CA ILE A 93 -21.36 21.17 -28.07
C ILE A 93 -21.99 19.78 -28.17
N ARG A 94 -23.12 19.65 -28.88
CA ARG A 94 -23.71 18.38 -29.32
C ARG A 94 -23.23 18.13 -30.75
N SER A 95 -22.24 17.24 -30.96
CA SER A 95 -21.73 16.98 -32.32
C SER A 95 -22.53 15.89 -33.05
N GLU A 96 -23.11 14.92 -32.31
CA GLU A 96 -23.87 13.76 -32.81
C GLU A 96 -24.94 13.36 -31.76
N SER A 97 -26.00 12.62 -32.13
CA SER A 97 -27.15 12.32 -31.26
C SER A 97 -26.81 11.62 -29.94
N THR A 98 -25.68 10.92 -29.89
CA THR A 98 -25.24 10.07 -28.75
C THR A 98 -23.96 10.56 -28.06
N LYS A 99 -23.32 11.63 -28.54
CA LYS A 99 -22.04 12.13 -28.02
C LYS A 99 -22.21 13.45 -27.27
N TYR A 100 -21.68 13.50 -26.05
CA TYR A 100 -21.82 14.64 -25.14
C TYR A 100 -20.45 15.05 -24.61
N CYS A 101 -20.12 16.34 -24.67
CA CYS A 101 -18.84 16.83 -24.16
C CYS A 101 -19.01 17.89 -23.06
N PHE A 102 -18.18 17.76 -22.02
CA PHE A 102 -18.18 18.55 -20.79
C PHE A 102 -16.79 19.13 -20.55
N SER A 103 -16.73 20.26 -19.86
CA SER A 103 -15.46 20.79 -19.35
C SER A 103 -15.45 20.73 -17.82
N TYR A 104 -14.34 20.30 -17.25
CA TYR A 104 -14.16 20.13 -15.81
C TYR A 104 -12.87 20.76 -15.32
N ASN A 105 -12.95 21.51 -14.23
CA ASN A 105 -11.79 22.09 -13.57
C ASN A 105 -11.55 21.41 -12.23
N THR A 106 -10.33 20.91 -11.99
CA THR A 106 -9.90 20.46 -10.66
C THR A 106 -9.63 21.65 -9.76
N LEU A 107 -9.71 21.42 -8.45
CA LEU A 107 -9.47 22.46 -7.45
C LEU A 107 -8.03 22.98 -7.54
N PRO A 108 -7.83 24.29 -7.29
CA PRO A 108 -6.49 24.85 -7.18
C PRO A 108 -5.81 24.32 -5.91
N LEU A 109 -4.51 23.98 -6.02
CA LEU A 109 -3.70 23.64 -4.86
C LEU A 109 -3.20 24.95 -4.22
N GLY A 110 -3.57 25.19 -2.96
CA GLY A 110 -3.19 26.40 -2.22
C GLY A 110 -1.72 26.50 -1.81
N CYS A 111 -0.85 25.60 -2.28
CA CYS A 111 0.58 25.61 -1.95
C CYS A 111 1.44 25.78 -3.20
N GLY A 112 2.57 26.49 -3.07
CA GLY A 112 3.51 26.84 -4.15
C GLY A 112 4.29 25.67 -4.76
N ILE A 113 3.71 24.47 -4.81
CA ILE A 113 4.25 23.33 -5.57
C ILE A 113 4.10 23.67 -7.05
N ARG A 114 5.23 23.87 -7.74
CA ARG A 114 5.27 24.33 -9.13
C ARG A 114 5.09 23.21 -10.16
N ASP A 115 5.31 21.96 -9.76
CA ASP A 115 5.18 20.80 -10.65
C ASP A 115 3.80 20.14 -10.58
N PRO A 116 3.30 19.58 -11.70
CA PRO A 116 2.08 18.79 -11.69
C PRO A 116 2.32 17.51 -10.89
N VAL A 117 1.88 17.52 -9.65
CA VAL A 117 1.87 16.35 -8.77
C VAL A 117 0.47 15.79 -8.68
N SER A 118 0.34 14.46 -8.78
CA SER A 118 -0.91 13.79 -8.45
C SER A 118 -1.18 13.94 -6.96
N PHE A 119 -2.36 14.40 -6.58
CA PHE A 119 -2.70 14.74 -5.21
C PHE A 119 -3.99 14.04 -4.79
N ILE A 120 -4.10 13.61 -3.52
CA ILE A 120 -5.35 13.19 -2.87
C ILE A 120 -5.75 14.31 -1.92
N TYR A 121 -6.77 15.08 -2.28
CA TYR A 121 -7.28 16.21 -1.49
C TYR A 121 -8.23 15.75 -0.39
N ASP A 122 -9.08 14.79 -0.75
CA ASP A 122 -10.14 14.31 0.09
C ASP A 122 -9.86 12.85 0.43
N ALA A 123 -9.46 12.59 1.67
CA ALA A 123 -9.19 11.26 2.17
C ALA A 123 -10.42 10.33 2.12
N THR A 124 -11.65 10.87 2.02
CA THR A 124 -12.86 10.04 1.92
C THR A 124 -12.89 9.21 0.64
N ILE A 125 -12.18 9.61 -0.43
CA ILE A 125 -12.11 8.83 -1.66
C ILE A 125 -11.42 7.48 -1.45
N LEU A 126 -10.57 7.36 -0.42
CA LEU A 126 -9.94 6.09 -0.04
C LEU A 126 -10.97 5.05 0.39
N CYS A 127 -12.20 5.46 0.69
CA CYS A 127 -13.30 4.55 1.03
C CYS A 127 -14.09 4.04 -0.16
N ARG A 128 -13.84 4.54 -1.37
CA ARG A 128 -14.54 4.09 -2.56
C ARG A 128 -14.12 2.68 -2.96
N SER A 129 -15.09 1.89 -3.42
CA SER A 129 -14.85 0.53 -3.92
C SER A 129 -14.03 0.50 -5.21
N ASP A 130 -14.09 1.58 -6.00
CA ASP A 130 -13.35 1.76 -7.25
C ASP A 130 -12.01 2.50 -7.07
N PHE A 131 -11.55 2.73 -5.83
CA PHE A 131 -10.33 3.51 -5.58
C PHE A 131 -9.07 2.91 -6.25
N LEU A 132 -9.00 1.61 -6.50
CA LEU A 132 -7.85 1.04 -7.22
C LEU A 132 -7.78 1.52 -8.68
N ASP A 133 -8.91 1.91 -9.28
CA ASP A 133 -8.95 2.53 -10.61
C ASP A 133 -8.25 3.91 -10.59
N CYS A 134 -8.30 4.63 -9.45
CA CYS A 134 -7.52 5.86 -9.23
C CYS A 134 -6.01 5.61 -9.33
N LEU A 135 -5.54 4.53 -8.70
CA LEU A 135 -4.12 4.16 -8.69
C LEU A 135 -3.62 3.73 -10.07
N LEU A 136 -4.49 3.14 -10.89
CA LEU A 136 -4.21 2.82 -12.28
C LEU A 136 -4.17 4.07 -13.17
N ALA A 137 -5.06 5.04 -12.92
CA ALA A 137 -5.14 6.29 -13.68
C ALA A 137 -3.95 7.24 -13.43
N GLN A 138 -3.20 7.04 -12.35
CA GLN A 138 -2.04 7.86 -12.01
C GLN A 138 -0.93 7.79 -13.08
N PRO A 139 -0.41 8.92 -13.58
CA PRO A 139 0.68 8.95 -14.57
C PRO A 139 2.08 8.96 -13.99
N LYS A 140 2.26 9.44 -12.76
CA LYS A 140 3.57 9.54 -12.11
C LYS A 140 3.79 8.40 -11.14
N ASP A 141 5.03 8.24 -10.67
CA ASP A 141 5.38 7.23 -9.68
C ASP A 141 4.96 7.60 -8.25
N TYR A 142 4.51 8.83 -8.01
CA TYR A 142 4.14 9.31 -6.68
C TYR A 142 2.85 10.12 -6.71
N MET A 143 2.05 9.97 -5.65
CA MET A 143 1.01 10.93 -5.27
C MET A 143 1.39 11.60 -3.95
N PHE A 144 0.62 12.60 -3.55
CA PHE A 144 0.75 13.26 -2.26
C PHE A 144 -0.60 13.35 -1.57
N ILE A 145 -0.59 13.40 -0.24
CA ILE A 145 -1.79 13.53 0.58
C ILE A 145 -1.47 14.39 1.80
N TYR A 146 -2.46 15.18 2.24
CA TYR A 146 -2.42 15.77 3.57
C TYR A 146 -3.01 14.79 4.60
N LEU A 147 -2.23 14.43 5.62
CA LEU A 147 -2.77 13.65 6.74
C LEU A 147 -3.21 14.60 7.85
N SER A 148 -4.50 14.56 8.16
CA SER A 148 -5.05 15.21 9.35
C SER A 148 -4.59 14.47 10.60
N LYS A 149 -4.36 15.20 11.69
CA LYS A 149 -4.15 14.58 13.02
C LYS A 149 -5.41 13.89 13.54
N HIS A 150 -6.59 14.32 13.10
CA HIS A 150 -7.85 13.67 13.44
C HIS A 150 -7.97 12.35 12.66
N CYS A 151 -8.18 11.24 13.39
CA CYS A 151 -8.29 9.89 12.84
C CYS A 151 -7.06 9.43 12.03
N LEU A 152 -5.86 9.85 12.46
CA LEU A 152 -4.60 9.58 11.75
C LEU A 152 -4.35 8.08 11.55
N LYS A 153 -4.56 7.26 12.58
CA LYS A 153 -4.32 5.81 12.52
C LYS A 153 -5.30 5.12 11.57
N GLU A 154 -6.56 5.53 11.56
CA GLU A 154 -7.59 5.01 10.65
C GLU A 154 -7.25 5.39 9.21
N LEU A 155 -6.76 6.60 8.99
CA LEU A 155 -6.32 7.07 7.68
C LEU A 155 -5.10 6.30 7.16
N ILE A 156 -4.08 6.10 8.01
CA ILE A 156 -2.91 5.28 7.64
C ILE A 156 -3.31 3.84 7.36
N ALA A 157 -4.16 3.24 8.21
CA ALA A 157 -4.70 1.91 7.97
C ALA A 157 -5.46 1.81 6.65
N ARG A 158 -6.22 2.85 6.30
CA ARG A 158 -6.95 2.92 5.02
C ARG A 158 -6.01 3.06 3.83
N LEU A 159 -4.93 3.84 3.95
CA LEU A 159 -3.89 3.92 2.93
C LEU A 159 -3.25 2.54 2.72
N PHE A 160 -2.88 1.84 3.80
CA PHE A 160 -2.31 0.49 3.71
C PHE A 160 -3.28 -0.48 3.03
N TYR A 161 -4.56 -0.43 3.38
CA TYR A 161 -5.61 -1.23 2.74
C TYR A 161 -5.67 -0.99 1.22
N GLN A 162 -5.43 0.25 0.79
CA GLN A 162 -5.37 0.67 -0.61
C GLN A 162 -3.95 0.59 -1.22
N THR A 163 -3.05 -0.20 -0.65
CA THR A 163 -1.68 -0.44 -1.15
C THR A 163 -0.70 0.73 -1.01
N LEU A 164 -1.10 1.81 -0.35
CA LEU A 164 -0.32 3.04 -0.26
C LEU A 164 0.39 3.11 1.08
N PHE A 165 1.72 3.27 1.06
CA PHE A 165 2.51 3.50 2.26
C PHE A 165 2.90 4.98 2.31
N PRO A 166 2.44 5.76 3.30
CA PRO A 166 2.81 7.17 3.41
C PRO A 166 4.26 7.30 3.86
N LEU A 167 5.01 8.09 3.11
CA LEU A 167 6.36 8.53 3.46
C LEU A 167 6.31 9.99 3.90
N PRO A 168 6.49 10.28 5.20
CA PRO A 168 6.52 11.66 5.68
C PRO A 168 7.64 12.46 5.04
N LEU A 169 7.32 13.68 4.57
CA LEU A 169 8.31 14.58 3.96
C LEU A 169 8.96 15.54 4.96
N SER A 170 8.43 15.59 6.17
CA SER A 170 8.92 16.44 7.25
C SER A 170 8.73 15.72 8.59
N GLN A 171 9.18 16.33 9.69
CA GLN A 171 8.86 15.85 11.03
C GLN A 171 7.35 15.83 11.28
N SER A 172 6.60 16.78 10.72
CA SER A 172 5.14 16.73 10.75
C SER A 172 4.62 15.69 9.75
N LEU A 173 3.62 14.90 10.15
CA LEU A 173 2.89 13.99 9.24
C LEU A 173 1.93 14.73 8.31
N GLY A 174 1.95 16.07 8.31
CA GLY A 174 1.02 16.90 7.57
C GLY A 174 1.01 16.59 6.08
N LEU A 175 2.18 16.45 5.45
CA LEU A 175 2.32 16.12 4.02
C LEU A 175 3.14 14.84 3.85
N CYS A 176 2.57 13.85 3.17
CA CYS A 176 3.22 12.60 2.85
C CYS A 176 3.27 12.36 1.34
N SER A 177 4.35 11.76 0.86
CA SER A 177 4.36 11.14 -0.47
C SER A 177 3.83 9.72 -0.40
N LEU A 178 3.22 9.28 -1.49
CA LEU A 178 2.56 7.99 -1.63
C LEU A 178 3.15 7.30 -2.88
N PRO A 179 4.15 6.43 -2.71
CA PRO A 179 4.74 5.71 -3.83
C PRO A 179 3.72 4.82 -4.53
N ASN A 180 3.59 5.03 -5.84
CA ASN A 180 2.84 4.20 -6.76
C ASN A 180 3.52 4.09 -8.12
N TYR A 181 4.68 3.43 -8.13
CA TYR A 181 5.52 3.25 -9.30
C TYR A 181 4.79 2.63 -10.50
N ARG A 182 5.02 3.21 -11.69
CA ARG A 182 4.55 2.70 -12.98
C ARG A 182 5.06 1.31 -13.30
N GLN A 183 6.32 1.03 -12.96
CA GLN A 183 6.91 -0.31 -13.15
C GLN A 183 6.20 -1.39 -12.30
N GLY A 184 5.41 -0.98 -11.30
CA GLY A 184 4.74 -1.87 -10.36
C GLY A 184 5.50 -1.99 -9.05
N ARG A 185 5.36 -3.13 -8.36
CA ARG A 185 5.91 -3.35 -7.02
C ARG A 185 6.84 -4.54 -6.98
N TYR A 186 7.92 -4.41 -6.21
CA TYR A 186 8.84 -5.51 -5.97
C TYR A 186 8.28 -6.41 -4.88
N CYS A 187 7.97 -7.66 -5.22
CA CYS A 187 7.32 -8.60 -4.32
C CYS A 187 7.96 -9.98 -4.42
N LEU A 188 7.84 -10.76 -3.35
CA LEU A 188 7.96 -12.22 -3.41
C LEU A 188 6.56 -12.79 -3.61
N ASP A 189 6.43 -13.56 -4.68
CA ASP A 189 5.25 -14.35 -4.94
C ASP A 189 5.24 -15.55 -3.99
N LEU A 190 4.26 -15.68 -3.10
CA LEU A 190 4.23 -16.76 -2.10
C LEU A 190 3.24 -17.88 -2.44
N GLU A 191 2.62 -17.84 -3.63
CA GLU A 191 1.64 -18.85 -4.05
C GLU A 191 2.24 -20.20 -4.41
N ARG A 192 3.56 -20.27 -4.65
CA ARG A 192 4.23 -21.56 -4.92
C ARG A 192 4.24 -22.42 -3.67
N GLU A 193 4.14 -23.74 -3.84
CA GLU A 193 3.99 -24.67 -2.71
C GLU A 193 5.20 -24.68 -1.76
N GLU A 194 6.44 -24.62 -2.26
CA GLU A 194 7.61 -24.63 -1.39
C GLU A 194 8.80 -23.83 -1.95
N TYR A 195 9.26 -22.87 -1.17
CA TYR A 195 10.54 -22.21 -1.42
C TYR A 195 11.64 -22.80 -0.52
N PRO A 196 12.89 -22.89 -1.02
CA PRO A 196 13.99 -23.51 -0.29
C PRO A 196 14.60 -22.57 0.77
N TRP A 197 13.78 -21.95 1.63
CA TRP A 197 14.18 -20.99 2.67
C TRP A 197 15.35 -21.51 3.52
N LEU A 198 15.28 -22.78 3.93
CA LEU A 198 16.29 -23.42 4.75
C LEU A 198 17.44 -24.08 3.98
N ARG A 199 17.48 -24.05 2.64
CA ARG A 199 18.59 -24.71 1.91
C ARG A 199 19.94 -24.03 2.14
N ASN A 200 19.92 -22.76 2.56
CA ASN A 200 21.13 -22.00 2.83
C ASN A 200 21.86 -22.53 4.09
N LYS A 201 23.14 -22.89 3.93
CA LYS A 201 23.98 -23.47 5.00
C LYS A 201 24.08 -22.59 6.25
N LYS A 202 24.11 -21.26 6.10
CA LYS A 202 24.17 -20.32 7.24
C LYS A 202 22.87 -20.34 8.04
N VAL A 203 21.74 -20.33 7.35
CA VAL A 203 20.41 -20.42 7.99
C VAL A 203 20.29 -21.73 8.75
N LYS A 204 20.65 -22.87 8.14
CA LYS A 204 20.64 -24.17 8.84
C LYS A 204 21.51 -24.15 10.10
N ARG A 205 22.75 -23.66 9.97
CA ARG A 205 23.69 -23.58 11.10
C ARG A 205 23.12 -22.74 12.24
N LEU A 206 22.58 -21.56 11.95
CA LEU A 206 22.03 -20.68 12.99
C LEU A 206 20.82 -21.32 13.65
N VAL A 207 19.87 -21.84 12.86
CA VAL A 207 18.68 -22.54 13.39
C VAL A 207 19.06 -23.71 14.30
N SER A 208 20.05 -24.52 13.90
CA SER A 208 20.50 -25.67 14.69
C SER A 208 21.36 -25.31 15.91
N SER A 209 21.87 -24.07 15.99
CA SER A 209 22.76 -23.66 17.09
C SER A 209 22.05 -23.53 18.44
N GLY A 210 20.74 -23.24 18.42
CA GLY A 210 19.97 -22.94 19.63
C GLY A 210 20.36 -21.63 20.33
N LEU A 211 21.26 -20.83 19.73
CA LEU A 211 21.76 -19.57 20.29
C LEU A 211 20.86 -18.37 19.99
N TYR A 212 19.86 -18.55 19.12
CA TYR A 212 18.98 -17.49 18.68
C TYR A 212 17.52 -17.92 18.71
N SER A 213 16.65 -16.94 18.90
CA SER A 213 15.20 -17.09 18.87
C SER A 213 14.53 -15.93 18.15
N VAL A 214 13.21 -16.04 17.97
CA VAL A 214 12.39 -14.99 17.38
C VAL A 214 11.49 -14.38 18.44
N ALA A 215 11.53 -13.05 18.55
CA ALA A 215 10.54 -12.27 19.28
C ALA A 215 9.60 -11.56 18.30
N VAL A 216 8.35 -11.35 18.71
CA VAL A 216 7.33 -10.66 17.90
C VAL A 216 6.66 -9.57 18.73
N ASN A 217 6.80 -8.31 18.32
CA ASN A 217 6.29 -7.12 19.01
C ASN A 217 6.60 -7.14 20.52
N ARG A 218 7.85 -7.46 20.91
CA ARG A 218 8.27 -7.37 22.31
C ARG A 218 8.15 -5.94 22.83
N ASP A 219 8.62 -5.00 22.02
CA ASP A 219 8.46 -3.57 22.19
C ASP A 219 8.50 -2.93 20.79
N LEU A 220 7.32 -2.69 20.21
CA LEU A 220 7.19 -2.21 18.83
C LEU A 220 7.83 -0.82 18.64
N SER A 221 7.65 0.07 19.62
CA SER A 221 8.24 1.41 19.60
C SER A 221 9.77 1.33 19.56
N ASN A 222 10.36 0.50 20.43
CA ASN A 222 11.80 0.29 20.45
C ASN A 222 12.34 -0.35 19.16
N SER A 223 11.64 -1.34 18.59
CA SER A 223 12.04 -1.93 17.30
C SER A 223 12.01 -0.90 16.17
N LEU A 224 11.00 -0.02 16.13
CA LEU A 224 10.90 1.06 15.14
C LEU A 224 12.01 2.10 15.32
N ARG A 225 12.35 2.47 16.57
CA ARG A 225 13.48 3.35 16.87
C ARG A 225 14.82 2.72 16.47
N THR A 226 14.99 1.43 16.70
CA THR A 226 16.18 0.67 16.25
C THR A 226 16.31 0.73 14.71
N ALA A 227 15.19 0.59 13.98
CA ALA A 227 15.18 0.75 12.52
C ALA A 227 15.52 2.18 12.08
N GLN A 228 14.99 3.19 12.77
CA GLN A 228 15.29 4.60 12.54
C GLN A 228 16.79 4.89 12.71
N GLU A 229 17.39 4.46 13.82
CA GLU A 229 18.82 4.61 14.09
C GLU A 229 19.66 3.92 13.02
N TYR A 230 19.27 2.69 12.63
CA TYR A 230 19.93 1.96 11.56
C TYR A 230 19.91 2.72 10.23
N HIS A 231 18.77 3.32 9.85
CA HIS A 231 18.67 4.16 8.66
C HIS A 231 19.58 5.40 8.75
N LEU A 232 19.56 6.11 9.88
CA LEU A 232 20.37 7.31 10.09
C LEU A 232 21.86 7.00 9.99
N GLN A 233 22.32 5.90 10.59
CA GLN A 233 23.71 5.47 10.53
C GLN A 233 24.15 5.04 9.12
N ARG A 234 23.25 4.46 8.31
CA ARG A 234 23.58 3.92 6.98
C ARG A 234 23.39 4.89 5.84
N CYS A 235 22.37 5.73 5.92
CA CYS A 235 21.89 6.57 4.83
C CYS A 235 21.90 8.06 5.16
N GLY A 236 22.21 8.45 6.41
CA GLY A 236 22.21 9.84 6.86
C GLY A 236 20.82 10.49 6.96
N SER A 237 19.76 9.75 6.65
CA SER A 237 18.36 10.22 6.67
C SER A 237 17.40 9.06 6.84
N THR A 238 16.16 9.36 7.23
CA THR A 238 15.09 8.36 7.43
C THR A 238 13.73 9.01 7.28
N TRP A 239 12.78 8.30 6.67
CA TRP A 239 11.36 8.67 6.63
C TRP A 239 10.64 8.31 7.93
N LEU A 240 11.20 7.40 8.72
CA LEU A 240 10.64 6.90 9.97
C LEU A 240 10.92 7.90 11.10
N ASN A 241 10.21 9.01 11.11
CA ASN A 241 10.31 10.04 12.14
C ASN A 241 9.51 9.68 13.41
N ASP A 242 9.70 10.43 14.50
CA ASP A 242 9.09 10.13 15.80
C ASP A 242 7.56 10.09 15.74
N ASN A 243 6.92 11.06 15.07
CA ASN A 243 5.46 11.09 14.94
C ASN A 243 4.93 9.86 14.18
N PHE A 244 5.66 9.36 13.18
CA PHE A 244 5.26 8.16 12.45
C PHE A 244 5.50 6.89 13.27
N ILE A 245 6.56 6.85 14.07
CA ILE A 245 6.81 5.75 15.03
C ILE A 245 5.67 5.66 16.04
N GLU A 246 5.24 6.79 16.61
CA GLU A 246 4.09 6.85 17.53
C GLU A 246 2.83 6.33 16.84
N ALA A 247 2.51 6.83 15.65
CA ALA A 247 1.33 6.38 14.90
C ALA A 247 1.36 4.86 14.59
N LEU A 248 2.50 4.32 14.16
CA LEU A 248 2.65 2.88 13.89
C LEU A 248 2.59 2.03 15.17
N THR A 249 3.08 2.56 16.29
CA THR A 249 3.00 1.91 17.60
C THR A 249 1.55 1.80 18.04
N ASP A 250 0.82 2.92 18.01
CA ASP A 250 -0.62 2.97 18.37
C ASP A 250 -1.45 2.03 17.49
N MET A 251 -1.12 1.94 16.20
CA MET A 251 -1.76 1.00 15.27
C MET A 251 -1.48 -0.46 15.63
N GLY A 252 -0.29 -0.78 16.14
CA GLY A 252 0.10 -2.14 16.52
C GLY A 252 -0.71 -2.71 17.69
N ASP A 253 -1.22 -1.84 18.56
CA ASP A 253 -2.02 -2.22 19.73
C ASP A 253 -3.53 -2.22 19.44
N ASP A 254 -3.97 -1.66 18.30
CA ASP A 254 -5.38 -1.50 17.95
C ASP A 254 -5.94 -2.69 17.16
N LYS A 255 -6.65 -3.57 17.87
CA LYS A 255 -7.32 -4.75 17.29
C LYS A 255 -8.54 -4.43 16.41
N GLN A 256 -9.03 -3.20 16.41
CA GLN A 256 -10.16 -2.79 15.56
C GLN A 256 -9.70 -2.49 14.14
N LEU A 257 -8.41 -2.17 13.96
CA LEU A 257 -7.84 -2.01 12.64
C LEU A 257 -7.67 -3.38 12.00
N ASN A 258 -8.11 -3.52 10.74
CA ASN A 258 -7.86 -4.72 9.93
C ASN A 258 -6.42 -4.76 9.37
N VAL A 259 -5.46 -4.29 10.17
CA VAL A 259 -4.05 -4.13 9.84
C VAL A 259 -3.25 -4.54 11.07
N GLY A 260 -2.34 -5.50 10.93
CA GLY A 260 -1.45 -5.90 12.02
C GLY A 260 -0.03 -5.40 11.81
N ILE A 261 0.42 -4.40 12.60
CA ILE A 261 1.83 -3.97 12.60
C ILE A 261 2.67 -5.02 13.32
N LEU A 262 3.79 -5.40 12.70
CA LEU A 262 4.62 -6.52 13.11
C LEU A 262 6.09 -6.10 13.10
N ALA A 263 6.76 -6.26 14.23
CA ALA A 263 8.20 -6.29 14.37
C ALA A 263 8.61 -7.73 14.74
N VAL A 264 9.30 -8.41 13.82
CA VAL A 264 9.83 -9.76 14.01
C VAL A 264 11.33 -9.65 14.16
N GLU A 265 11.83 -9.95 15.35
CA GLU A 265 13.22 -9.72 15.75
C GLU A 265 13.96 -11.05 15.92
N LEU A 266 15.20 -11.11 15.43
CA LEU A 266 16.16 -12.16 15.76
C LEU A 266 16.86 -11.79 17.05
N ILE A 267 16.68 -12.58 18.10
CA ILE A 267 17.24 -12.35 19.43
C ILE A 267 18.42 -13.28 19.67
N GLU A 268 19.53 -12.74 20.16
CA GLU A 268 20.63 -13.53 20.71
C GLU A 268 20.29 -13.94 22.16
N GLU A 269 20.28 -15.24 22.43
CA GLU A 269 19.77 -15.79 23.69
C GLU A 269 20.63 -15.46 24.90
N SER A 270 21.95 -15.39 24.73
CA SER A 270 22.88 -15.09 25.82
C SER A 270 22.73 -13.66 26.35
N THR A 271 22.28 -12.73 25.52
CA THR A 271 22.22 -11.30 25.84
C THR A 271 20.79 -10.75 25.85
N GLY A 272 19.81 -11.48 25.30
CA GLY A 272 18.45 -10.98 25.09
C GLY A 272 18.35 -9.85 24.07
N THR A 273 19.43 -9.56 23.33
CA THR A 273 19.53 -8.41 22.43
C THR A 273 19.02 -8.75 21.04
N ALA A 274 18.28 -7.82 20.42
CA ALA A 274 17.87 -7.94 19.02
C ALA A 274 19.07 -7.64 18.09
N VAL A 275 19.43 -8.59 17.24
CA VAL A 275 20.57 -8.46 16.31
C VAL A 275 20.14 -8.12 14.88
N ALA A 276 18.89 -8.41 14.52
CA ALA A 276 18.25 -8.02 13.27
C ALA A 276 16.72 -8.04 13.42
N GLY A 277 16.01 -7.32 12.55
CA GLY A 277 14.55 -7.30 12.57
C GLY A 277 13.94 -7.05 11.21
N CYS A 278 12.72 -7.56 11.02
CA CYS A 278 11.84 -7.33 9.87
C CYS A 278 10.56 -6.67 10.37
N LEU A 279 10.26 -5.46 9.87
CA LEU A 279 9.18 -4.61 10.33
C LEU A 279 8.22 -4.34 9.18
N GLY A 280 6.96 -4.64 9.41
CA GLY A 280 5.96 -4.62 8.36
C GLY A 280 4.55 -4.57 8.90
N PHE A 281 3.60 -4.76 7.98
CA PHE A 281 2.20 -4.95 8.33
C PHE A 281 1.57 -6.08 7.51
N GLY A 282 0.62 -6.78 8.13
CA GLY A 282 -0.25 -7.75 7.46
C GLY A 282 -1.67 -7.20 7.25
N ILE A 283 -2.25 -7.45 6.08
CA ILE A 283 -3.66 -7.19 5.76
C ILE A 283 -4.17 -8.41 4.99
N GLY A 284 -5.16 -9.12 5.54
CA GLY A 284 -5.56 -10.40 4.96
C GLY A 284 -4.35 -11.33 4.74
N SER A 285 -4.22 -11.87 3.53
CA SER A 285 -3.13 -12.76 3.14
C SER A 285 -2.03 -12.05 2.35
N VAL A 286 -1.91 -10.72 2.48
CA VAL A 286 -0.75 -9.94 2.02
C VAL A 286 0.06 -9.43 3.20
N PHE A 287 1.38 -9.36 3.02
CA PHE A 287 2.30 -8.77 3.98
C PHE A 287 3.19 -7.75 3.28
N HIS A 288 3.35 -6.57 3.87
CA HIS A 288 4.28 -5.55 3.40
C HIS A 288 5.38 -5.36 4.44
N ASP A 289 6.62 -5.64 4.07
CA ASP A 289 7.80 -5.31 4.86
C ASP A 289 8.28 -3.93 4.43
N PHE A 290 8.15 -2.96 5.33
CA PHE A 290 8.48 -1.56 5.05
C PHE A 290 9.88 -1.19 5.53
N THR A 291 10.48 -1.94 6.46
CA THR A 291 11.87 -1.75 6.86
C THR A 291 12.47 -2.97 7.54
N MET A 292 13.79 -3.08 7.43
CA MET A 292 14.58 -4.05 8.18
C MET A 292 15.79 -3.36 8.81
N PHE A 293 16.27 -3.91 9.92
CA PHE A 293 17.52 -3.49 10.53
C PHE A 293 18.45 -4.68 10.78
N THR A 294 19.74 -4.38 10.90
CA THR A 294 20.75 -5.34 11.37
C THR A 294 21.77 -4.58 12.20
N CYS A 295 21.75 -4.81 13.51
CA CYS A 295 22.52 -4.06 14.50
C CYS A 295 24.03 -4.28 14.33
N GLN A 296 24.44 -5.46 13.88
CA GLN A 296 25.85 -5.81 13.70
C GLN A 296 26.09 -6.44 12.33
N ARG A 297 27.09 -5.93 11.59
CA ARG A 297 27.60 -6.62 10.39
C ARG A 297 28.46 -7.79 10.83
N THR A 298 27.93 -8.99 10.68
CA THR A 298 28.63 -10.24 10.99
C THR A 298 28.73 -11.13 9.76
N THR A 299 29.66 -12.08 9.80
CA THR A 299 29.78 -13.15 8.80
C THR A 299 28.52 -14.04 8.76
N GLU A 300 27.74 -14.07 9.84
CA GLU A 300 26.51 -14.85 9.96
C GLU A 300 25.35 -14.32 9.10
N SER A 301 25.41 -13.06 8.64
CA SER A 301 24.39 -12.47 7.75
C SER A 301 22.98 -12.46 8.35
N TYR A 302 22.84 -11.92 9.58
CA TYR A 302 21.59 -11.91 10.35
C TYR A 302 20.37 -11.38 9.57
N GLY A 303 20.54 -10.31 8.79
CA GLY A 303 19.49 -9.81 7.89
C GLY A 303 18.95 -10.88 6.94
N THR A 304 19.83 -11.60 6.24
CA THR A 304 19.43 -12.71 5.36
C THR A 304 18.72 -13.83 6.13
N ILE A 305 19.14 -14.10 7.37
CA ILE A 305 18.54 -15.14 8.19
C ILE A 305 17.13 -14.75 8.60
N ILE A 306 16.92 -13.56 9.16
CA ILE A 306 15.59 -13.12 9.60
C ILE A 306 14.63 -13.00 8.41
N THR A 307 15.08 -12.53 7.24
CA THR A 307 14.26 -12.52 6.02
C THR A 307 13.80 -13.93 5.62
N LYS A 308 14.68 -14.94 5.71
CA LYS A 308 14.33 -16.33 5.33
C LYS A 308 13.44 -17.02 6.36
N VAL A 309 13.64 -16.72 7.65
CA VAL A 309 12.74 -17.17 8.72
C VAL A 309 11.34 -16.56 8.51
N MET A 310 11.27 -15.26 8.21
CA MET A 310 10.01 -14.58 7.92
C MET A 310 9.33 -15.13 6.65
N GLY A 311 10.06 -15.30 5.55
CA GLY A 311 9.51 -15.85 4.30
C GLY A 311 8.92 -17.25 4.47
N ALA A 312 9.59 -18.10 5.24
CA ALA A 312 9.07 -19.42 5.57
C ALA A 312 7.81 -19.37 6.43
N ALA A 313 7.78 -18.49 7.44
CA ALA A 313 6.62 -18.33 8.29
C ALA A 313 5.41 -17.80 7.51
N LEU A 314 5.62 -16.81 6.63
CA LEU A 314 4.58 -16.28 5.75
C LEU A 314 4.00 -17.36 4.83
N GLN A 315 4.85 -18.18 4.19
CA GLN A 315 4.40 -19.27 3.32
C GLN A 315 3.62 -20.34 4.12
N ALA A 316 4.13 -20.75 5.30
CA ALA A 316 3.44 -21.72 6.18
C ALA A 316 2.09 -21.19 6.71
N CYS A 317 1.97 -19.88 6.84
CA CYS A 317 0.74 -19.19 7.24
C CYS A 317 -0.23 -18.98 6.08
N GLY A 318 0.14 -19.30 4.84
CA GLY A 318 -0.73 -19.15 3.67
C GLY A 318 -0.88 -17.70 3.19
N TYR A 319 0.14 -16.87 3.39
CA TYR A 319 0.21 -15.57 2.71
C TYR A 319 0.50 -15.77 1.22
N ASN A 320 -0.10 -14.93 0.38
CA ASN A 320 -0.01 -15.03 -1.08
C ASN A 320 1.04 -14.10 -1.68
N MET A 321 1.29 -12.96 -1.03
CA MET A 321 2.16 -11.92 -1.55
C MET A 321 2.92 -11.24 -0.42
N TRP A 322 4.23 -11.11 -0.60
CA TRP A 322 5.10 -10.34 0.28
C TRP A 322 5.69 -9.16 -0.47
N TYR A 323 5.18 -7.96 -0.19
CA TYR A 323 5.63 -6.71 -0.80
C TYR A 323 6.81 -6.12 -0.01
N TRP A 324 7.84 -5.61 -0.70
CA TRP A 324 9.11 -5.13 -0.12
C TRP A 324 9.40 -3.64 -0.36
N GLY A 325 8.43 -2.86 -0.84
CA GLY A 325 8.68 -1.47 -1.18
C GLY A 325 9.68 -1.32 -2.34
N ASP A 326 10.70 -0.50 -2.10
CA ASP A 326 11.73 -0.18 -3.09
C ASP A 326 12.79 -1.27 -3.19
N LYS A 327 13.03 -1.71 -4.43
CA LYS A 327 14.09 -2.69 -4.69
C LYS A 327 15.46 -2.06 -4.47
N ILE A 328 16.24 -2.65 -3.57
CA ILE A 328 17.65 -2.31 -3.33
C ILE A 328 18.57 -3.51 -3.60
N GLU A 329 19.87 -3.26 -3.75
CA GLU A 329 20.82 -4.20 -4.35
C GLU A 329 20.82 -5.60 -3.71
N TYR A 330 20.77 -5.70 -2.38
CA TYR A 330 20.81 -7.01 -1.72
C TYR A 330 19.59 -7.88 -2.05
N MET A 331 18.47 -7.28 -2.46
CA MET A 331 17.22 -7.98 -2.74
C MET A 331 17.31 -8.84 -4.01
N LYS A 332 18.29 -8.57 -4.90
CA LYS A 332 18.55 -9.37 -6.11
C LYS A 332 18.79 -10.86 -5.81
N GLN A 333 19.32 -11.19 -4.63
CA GLN A 333 19.57 -12.58 -4.23
C GLN A 333 18.28 -13.42 -4.12
N TYR A 334 17.10 -12.77 -4.14
CA TYR A 334 15.80 -13.42 -4.06
C TYR A 334 15.12 -13.62 -5.43
N GLU A 335 15.68 -13.08 -6.53
CA GLU A 335 15.06 -13.06 -7.88
C GLU A 335 15.11 -14.39 -8.65
N GLY A 336 15.65 -15.45 -8.04
CA GLY A 336 15.65 -16.80 -8.61
C GLY A 336 14.83 -17.76 -7.76
N SER A 337 15.51 -18.44 -6.83
CA SER A 337 14.93 -19.53 -6.05
C SER A 337 13.83 -19.12 -5.06
N TYR A 338 13.52 -17.82 -4.91
CA TYR A 338 12.54 -17.32 -3.94
C TYR A 338 11.43 -16.49 -4.58
N GLY A 339 11.37 -16.45 -5.91
CA GLY A 339 10.26 -15.85 -6.65
C GLY A 339 10.15 -14.33 -6.53
N ALA A 340 11.19 -13.62 -6.09
CA ALA A 340 11.17 -12.17 -6.06
C ALA A 340 11.14 -11.62 -7.50
N ARG A 341 10.23 -10.69 -7.78
CA ARG A 341 10.13 -10.01 -9.07
C ARG A 341 9.36 -8.71 -8.94
N PHE A 342 9.43 -7.87 -9.96
CA PHE A 342 8.43 -6.84 -10.14
C PHE A 342 7.11 -7.47 -10.61
N LEU A 343 6.05 -7.22 -9.85
CA LEU A 343 4.67 -7.37 -10.31
C LEU A 343 4.27 -6.06 -10.97
N GLY A 344 3.86 -6.10 -12.24
CA GLY A 344 3.38 -4.91 -12.94
C GLY A 344 2.23 -4.25 -12.16
N ARG A 345 2.08 -2.92 -12.25
CA ARG A 345 1.13 -2.16 -11.40
C ARG A 345 -0.28 -2.74 -11.42
N GLU A 346 -0.79 -3.10 -12.59
CA GLU A 346 -2.12 -3.72 -12.73
C GLU A 346 -2.20 -5.11 -12.08
N GLU A 347 -1.21 -5.97 -12.32
CA GLU A 347 -1.11 -7.28 -11.69
C GLU A 347 -1.07 -7.16 -10.14
N PHE A 348 -0.24 -6.25 -9.63
CA PHE A 348 -0.10 -6.00 -8.20
C PHE A 348 -1.42 -5.54 -7.57
N LEU A 349 -2.07 -4.51 -8.14
CA LEU A 349 -3.32 -3.98 -7.59
C LEU A 349 -4.45 -5.02 -7.63
N ARG A 350 -4.55 -5.80 -8.71
CA ARG A 350 -5.52 -6.89 -8.83
C ARG A 350 -5.28 -7.98 -7.76
N ARG A 351 -4.04 -8.42 -7.58
CA ARG A 351 -3.68 -9.43 -6.56
C ARG A 351 -3.87 -8.88 -5.15
N TRP A 352 -3.52 -7.62 -4.90
CA TRP A 352 -3.74 -6.96 -3.62
C TRP A 352 -5.24 -6.94 -3.27
N ALA A 353 -6.10 -6.52 -4.22
CA ALA A 353 -7.54 -6.53 -4.05
C ALA A 353 -8.10 -7.92 -3.72
N LEU A 354 -7.58 -8.96 -4.37
CA LEU A 354 -8.00 -10.34 -4.16
C LEU A 354 -7.63 -10.87 -2.76
N TYR A 355 -6.50 -10.42 -2.20
CA TYR A 355 -5.91 -11.02 -1.00
C TYR A 355 -6.02 -10.18 0.27
N ARG A 356 -6.22 -8.87 0.18
CA ARG A 356 -6.35 -8.00 1.37
C ARG A 356 -7.55 -8.34 2.26
N ASP A 357 -8.61 -8.92 1.69
CA ASP A 357 -9.80 -9.34 2.45
C ASP A 357 -9.82 -10.85 2.73
N LYS A 358 -8.87 -11.62 2.18
CA LYS A 358 -8.76 -13.06 2.38
C LYS A 358 -7.92 -13.33 3.64
N LYS A 359 -8.45 -14.06 4.61
CA LYS A 359 -7.68 -14.41 5.81
C LYS A 359 -6.59 -15.46 5.49
N PRO A 360 -5.38 -15.32 6.06
CA PRO A 360 -4.37 -16.37 6.00
C PRO A 360 -4.78 -17.54 6.90
N LYS A 361 -4.12 -18.69 6.76
CA LYS A 361 -4.34 -19.86 7.63
C LYS A 361 -4.06 -19.53 9.09
N TYR A 362 -3.00 -18.76 9.33
CA TYR A 362 -2.64 -18.19 10.62
C TYR A 362 -2.13 -16.77 10.42
N PHE A 363 -2.37 -15.87 11.37
CA PHE A 363 -1.65 -14.62 11.41
C PHE A 363 -0.17 -14.90 11.75
N VAL A 364 0.77 -14.38 10.95
CA VAL A 364 2.20 -14.75 11.07
C VAL A 364 2.79 -14.43 12.44
N GLY A 365 2.36 -13.33 13.06
CA GLY A 365 2.80 -12.97 14.40
C GLY A 365 2.42 -14.02 15.45
N ASP A 366 1.17 -14.51 15.40
CA ASP A 366 0.68 -15.51 16.35
C ASP A 366 1.33 -16.88 16.09
N PHE A 367 1.56 -17.21 14.83
CA PHE A 367 2.29 -18.43 14.44
C PHE A 367 3.71 -18.45 15.02
N LEU A 368 4.44 -17.34 14.91
CA LEU A 368 5.80 -17.19 15.44
C LEU A 368 5.84 -17.16 16.97
N ARG A 369 4.91 -16.44 17.63
CA ARG A 369 4.79 -16.43 19.10
C ARG A 369 4.49 -17.82 19.67
N ALA A 370 3.71 -18.62 18.95
CA ALA A 370 3.45 -20.01 19.32
C ALA A 370 4.64 -20.96 19.09
N GLY A 371 5.80 -20.44 18.65
CA GLY A 371 7.00 -21.24 18.39
C GLY A 371 6.89 -22.18 17.19
N LYS A 372 5.93 -21.95 16.28
CA LYS A 372 5.70 -22.80 15.10
C LYS A 372 6.63 -22.49 13.92
N GLY A 373 7.43 -21.43 14.03
CA GLY A 373 8.47 -21.08 13.06
C GLY A 373 9.70 -21.99 13.14
N PHE A 374 10.70 -21.71 12.31
CA PHE A 374 11.97 -22.46 12.33
C PHE A 374 12.85 -22.14 13.54
N LEU A 375 12.65 -20.99 14.16
CA LEU A 375 13.30 -20.62 15.41
C LEU A 375 12.24 -20.65 16.51
N ARG A 376 12.68 -21.06 17.71
CA ARG A 376 11.84 -21.00 18.90
C ARG A 376 11.41 -19.56 19.18
N SER A 377 10.26 -19.40 19.83
CA SER A 377 9.87 -18.10 20.35
C SER A 377 10.76 -17.73 21.53
N TRP A 378 11.17 -16.46 21.58
CA TRP A 378 11.93 -15.90 22.70
C TRP A 378 11.03 -15.75 23.93
N SER A 379 11.55 -16.13 25.11
CA SER A 379 10.94 -15.86 26.41
C SER A 379 11.97 -15.25 27.35
N ALA A 380 11.61 -14.16 28.03
CA ALA A 380 12.45 -13.51 29.02
C ALA A 380 12.78 -14.42 30.24
N THR A 381 11.99 -15.48 30.46
CA THR A 381 12.09 -16.34 31.66
C THR A 381 13.26 -17.34 31.66
N LEU A 382 14.07 -17.42 30.61
CA LEU A 382 15.17 -18.39 30.50
C LEU A 382 16.55 -17.83 30.91
N SER A 383 16.67 -16.54 31.22
CA SER A 383 17.96 -15.93 31.62
C SER A 383 18.35 -16.17 33.08
N ASP A 384 17.43 -16.62 33.94
CA ASP A 384 17.71 -16.78 35.38
C ASP A 384 18.10 -18.21 35.81
N SER A 385 17.97 -19.22 34.94
CA SER A 385 18.16 -20.62 35.34
C SER A 385 19.57 -21.20 35.13
N ASN A 386 20.52 -20.43 34.58
CA ASN A 386 21.91 -20.91 34.36
C ASN A 386 22.95 -20.32 35.33
N ALA A 387 22.52 -19.59 36.37
CA ALA A 387 23.38 -19.17 37.47
C ALA A 387 23.36 -20.19 38.63
N VAL A 388 23.58 -21.48 38.34
CA VAL A 388 24.00 -22.44 39.36
C VAL A 388 25.30 -23.06 38.89
N VAL A 389 26.38 -22.37 39.26
CA VAL A 389 27.74 -22.89 39.31
C VAL A 389 27.71 -24.17 40.12
N ARG A 390 27.99 -25.31 39.49
CA ARG A 390 28.43 -26.50 40.22
C ARG A 390 29.94 -26.36 40.41
N CYS A 391 30.33 -26.02 41.64
CA CYS A 391 31.66 -26.26 42.17
C CYS A 391 31.96 -27.77 42.20
#